data_AF-A0A542GDC9-F1
#
_entry.id   AF-A0A542GDC9-F1
#
_cell.length_a   1.000
_cell.length_b   1.000
_cell.length_c   1.000
_cell.angle_alpha   90.00
_cell.angle_beta   90.00
_cell.angle_gamma   90.00
#
_symmetry.space_group_name_H-M   'P 1'
#
loop_
_entity.id
_entity.type
_entity.pdbx_description
1 polymer ?
#
loop_
_entity_poly.entity_id
_entity_poly.type
_entity_poly.pdbx_seq_one_letter_code
_entity_poly.pdbx_strand_id
1 'polypeptide(L)'
;MRDYTYDSVMAARVLGQGYAYLLTAMRHRGEGLGLAPSTLVDIGVHTVILDTVTYLDLCDRLNSGHFLHHIPEVDFKDDGSVLRTADVIAADGWEVDLSLWVDAATCSPCHPGNDSH
;
A
#
# COMPACT_ATOMS: atom_id res chain seq x y z
N MET A 1 -1.68 4.29 -12.78
CA MET A 1 -2.95 4.74 -13.40
C MET A 1 -2.75 5.42 -14.77
N ARG A 2 -1.71 6.24 -14.94
CA ARG A 2 -1.28 6.80 -16.23
C ARG A 2 -0.48 5.80 -17.07
N ASP A 3 0.28 4.94 -16.40
CA ASP A 3 1.12 3.87 -16.99
C ASP A 3 0.40 2.50 -17.07
N TYR A 4 -0.85 2.45 -16.61
CA TYR A 4 -1.71 1.27 -16.65
C TYR A 4 -3.01 1.64 -17.33
N THR A 5 -3.48 0.84 -18.28
CA THR A 5 -4.72 1.13 -19.03
C THR A 5 -5.96 0.77 -18.21
N TYR A 6 -6.26 1.59 -17.19
CA TYR A 6 -7.49 1.52 -16.42
C TYR A 6 -8.46 2.62 -16.84
N ASP A 7 -9.75 2.28 -16.86
CA ASP A 7 -10.78 3.31 -16.89
C ASP A 7 -10.79 4.11 -15.57
N SER A 8 -11.51 5.22 -15.54
CA SER A 8 -11.59 6.09 -14.37
C SER A 8 -12.17 5.41 -13.13
N VAL A 9 -12.97 4.35 -13.28
CA VAL A 9 -13.60 3.64 -12.16
C VAL A 9 -12.59 2.73 -11.48
N MET A 10 -11.95 1.84 -12.23
CA MET A 10 -10.92 0.94 -11.70
C MET A 10 -9.74 1.73 -11.13
N ALA A 11 -9.36 2.78 -11.84
CA ALA A 11 -8.38 3.74 -11.38
C ALA A 11 -8.65 4.33 -10.00
N ALA A 12 -9.87 4.84 -9.77
CA ALA A 12 -10.26 5.43 -8.51
C ALA A 12 -10.23 4.39 -7.38
N ARG A 13 -10.69 3.16 -7.66
CA ARG A 13 -10.66 2.06 -6.70
C ARG A 13 -9.22 1.70 -6.29
N VAL A 14 -8.34 1.45 -7.26
CA VAL A 14 -6.94 1.11 -7.02
C VAL A 14 -6.20 2.23 -6.28
N LEU A 15 -6.37 3.48 -6.72
CA LEU A 15 -5.72 4.61 -6.07
C LEU A 15 -6.22 4.80 -4.64
N GLY A 16 -7.53 4.64 -4.41
CA GLY A 16 -8.13 4.71 -3.08
C GLY A 16 -7.56 3.67 -2.12
N GLN A 17 -7.45 2.41 -2.55
CA GLN A 17 -6.85 1.35 -1.73
C GLN A 17 -5.34 1.59 -1.49
N GLY A 18 -4.61 2.12 -2.48
CA GLY A 18 -3.21 2.50 -2.31
C GLY A 18 -2.99 3.61 -1.27
N TYR A 19 -3.86 4.63 -1.26
CA TYR A 19 -3.86 5.65 -0.21
C TYR A 19 -4.20 5.06 1.17
N ALA A 20 -5.22 4.21 1.26
CA ALA A 20 -5.59 3.57 2.52
C ALA A 20 -4.40 2.77 3.10
N TYR A 21 -3.72 1.99 2.26
CA TYR A 21 -2.49 1.27 2.65
C TYR A 21 -1.42 2.23 3.17
N LEU A 22 -1.06 3.27 2.41
CA LEU A 22 0.01 4.20 2.81
C LEU A 22 -0.30 4.90 4.12
N LEU A 23 -1.53 5.37 4.31
CA LEU A 23 -1.92 6.10 5.51
C LEU A 23 -1.95 5.17 6.73
N THR A 24 -2.39 3.91 6.57
CA THR A 24 -2.29 2.89 7.63
C THR A 24 -0.84 2.56 7.94
N ALA A 25 0.03 2.40 6.95
CA ALA A 25 1.47 2.18 7.17
C ALA A 25 2.14 3.36 7.89
N MET A 26 1.78 4.59 7.55
CA MET A 26 2.26 5.80 8.24
C MET A 26 1.78 5.85 9.70
N ARG A 27 0.52 5.48 9.95
CA ARG A 27 -0.08 5.46 11.28
C ARG A 27 0.58 4.45 12.22
N HIS A 28 0.89 3.26 11.70
CA HIS A 28 1.48 2.16 12.45
C HIS A 28 3.01 2.08 12.31
N ARG A 29 3.64 3.17 11.86
CA ARG A 29 5.10 3.25 11.67
C ARG A 29 5.82 2.95 12.99
N GLY A 30 6.74 1.99 12.95
CA GLY A 30 7.54 1.52 14.08
C GLY A 30 6.95 0.33 14.83
N GLU A 31 5.73 -0.10 14.51
CA GLU A 31 5.07 -1.24 15.18
C GLU A 31 5.50 -2.61 14.61
N GLY A 32 6.12 -2.63 13.43
CA GLY A 32 6.64 -3.88 12.84
C GLY A 32 5.55 -4.86 12.40
N LEU A 33 4.38 -4.37 11.99
CA LEU A 33 3.22 -5.20 11.60
C LEU A 33 3.43 -6.04 10.33
N GLY A 34 4.44 -5.73 9.51
CA GLY A 34 4.71 -6.43 8.26
C GLY A 34 3.56 -6.29 7.26
N LEU A 35 3.10 -5.05 7.06
CA LEU A 35 2.01 -4.74 6.13
C LEU A 35 2.48 -4.97 4.68
N ALA A 36 1.68 -5.65 3.89
CA ALA A 36 1.96 -5.98 2.49
C ALA A 36 0.73 -5.66 1.62
N PRO A 37 0.88 -4.90 0.52
CA PRO A 37 -0.20 -4.70 -0.43
C PRO A 37 -0.37 -5.92 -1.35
N SER A 38 -1.55 -6.09 -1.93
CA SER A 38 -1.72 -7.00 -3.08
C SER A 38 -1.09 -6.43 -4.35
N THR A 39 -0.99 -7.21 -5.41
CA THR A 39 -0.48 -6.74 -6.72
C THR A 39 -1.23 -5.53 -7.24
N LEU A 40 -2.57 -5.53 -7.15
CA LEU A 40 -3.38 -4.42 -7.65
C LEU A 40 -3.28 -3.18 -6.77
N VAL A 41 -3.23 -3.35 -5.45
CA VAL A 41 -3.10 -2.24 -4.51
C VAL A 41 -1.71 -1.62 -4.63
N ASP A 42 -0.68 -2.44 -4.84
CA ASP A 42 0.70 -2.00 -5.02
C ASP A 42 0.87 -1.06 -6.21
N ILE A 43 0.13 -1.26 -7.30
CA ILE A 43 0.07 -0.31 -8.43
C ILE A 43 -0.43 1.07 -7.97
N GLY A 44 -1.41 1.09 -7.05
CA GLY A 44 -1.92 2.32 -6.44
C GLY A 44 -0.88 2.99 -5.56
N VAL A 45 -0.21 2.22 -4.71
CA VAL A 45 0.91 2.65 -3.86
C VAL A 45 2.01 3.31 -4.72
N HIS A 46 2.52 2.58 -5.72
CA HIS A 46 3.50 3.09 -6.66
C HIS A 46 3.04 4.36 -7.37
N THR A 47 1.77 4.44 -7.78
CA THR A 47 1.23 5.64 -8.43
C THR A 47 1.34 6.88 -7.52
N VAL A 48 1.14 6.73 -6.21
CA VAL A 48 1.28 7.83 -5.24
C VAL A 48 2.75 8.20 -5.03
N ILE A 49 3.61 7.21 -4.77
CA ILE A 49 5.03 7.45 -4.41
C ILE A 49 5.85 7.98 -5.58
N LEU A 50 5.58 7.54 -6.80
CA LEU A 50 6.30 7.98 -7.99
C LEU A 50 6.01 9.45 -8.35
N ASP A 51 4.88 10.01 -7.93
CA ASP A 51 4.69 11.46 -7.89
C ASP A 51 5.41 12.05 -6.67
N THR A 52 6.74 12.05 -6.75
CA THR A 52 7.63 12.32 -5.62
C THR A 52 7.38 13.67 -4.94
N VAL A 53 6.92 14.70 -5.66
CA VAL A 53 6.59 16.01 -5.07
C VAL A 53 5.34 15.89 -4.19
N THR A 54 4.28 15.27 -4.70
CA THR A 54 3.04 15.03 -3.96
C THR A 54 3.29 14.09 -2.78
N TYR A 55 4.11 13.05 -2.97
CA TYR A 55 4.44 12.10 -1.91
C TYR A 55 5.26 12.73 -0.78
N LEU A 56 6.20 13.63 -1.10
CA LEU A 56 6.93 14.40 -0.08
C LEU A 56 6.00 15.28 0.76
N ASP A 57 5.05 15.99 0.13
CA ASP A 57 4.03 16.77 0.87
C ASP A 57 3.16 15.88 1.77
N LEU A 58 2.76 14.71 1.27
CA LEU A 58 1.97 13.75 2.03
C LEU A 58 2.73 13.28 3.29
N CYS A 59 4.00 12.89 3.15
CA CYS A 59 4.85 12.47 4.26
C CYS A 59 5.08 13.59 5.27
N ASP A 60 5.32 14.82 4.83
CA ASP A 60 5.48 15.99 5.70
C ASP A 60 4.24 16.19 6.58
N ARG A 61 3.07 16.14 5.95
CA ARG A 61 1.79 16.46 6.60
C ARG A 61 1.23 15.34 7.45
N LEU A 62 1.40 14.08 7.03
CA LEU A 62 0.69 12.93 7.60
C LEU A 62 1.61 11.89 8.24
N ASN A 63 2.93 11.99 8.05
CA ASN A 63 3.92 11.06 8.61
C ASN A 63 5.01 11.78 9.44
N SER A 64 4.73 12.98 9.92
CA SER A 64 5.67 13.82 10.68
C SER A 64 7.01 14.04 9.95
N GLY A 65 6.98 14.20 8.63
CA GLY A 65 8.18 14.38 7.80
C GLY A 65 8.98 13.10 7.54
N HIS A 66 8.57 11.95 8.09
CA HIS A 66 9.24 10.69 7.80
C HIS A 66 8.83 10.15 6.43
N PHE A 67 9.79 9.66 5.67
CA PHE A 67 9.52 8.93 4.44
C PHE A 67 9.26 7.46 4.77
N LEU A 68 8.21 6.85 4.19
CA LEU A 68 8.18 5.39 4.11
C LEU A 68 9.05 5.03 2.92
N HIS A 69 10.21 4.44 3.16
CA HIS A 69 11.12 4.11 2.06
C HIS A 69 10.54 2.94 1.26
N HIS A 70 10.36 3.14 -0.06
CA HIS A 70 10.11 2.02 -0.96
C HIS A 70 11.38 1.19 -1.06
N ILE A 71 11.35 -0.06 -0.65
CA ILE A 71 12.48 -0.97 -0.83
C ILE A 71 11.98 -2.16 -1.64
N PRO A 72 12.20 -2.17 -2.97
CA PRO A 72 11.76 -3.27 -3.81
C PRO A 72 12.42 -4.58 -3.36
N GLU A 73 11.64 -5.51 -2.81
CA GLU A 73 12.09 -6.88 -2.56
C GLU A 73 11.93 -7.71 -3.84
N VAL A 74 12.77 -8.72 -4.01
CA VAL A 74 12.81 -9.59 -5.20
C VAL A 74 12.03 -10.91 -5.03
N ASP A 75 11.54 -11.20 -3.82
CA ASP A 75 10.86 -12.46 -3.50
C ASP A 75 9.41 -12.25 -3.04
N PHE A 76 8.49 -12.94 -3.70
CA PHE A 76 7.05 -12.94 -3.38
C PHE A 76 6.77 -13.75 -2.10
N LYS A 77 5.89 -13.24 -1.23
CA LYS A 77 5.49 -13.91 0.03
C LYS A 77 4.02 -14.37 -0.05
N ASP A 78 3.79 -15.68 -0.06
CA ASP A 78 2.46 -16.28 0.07
C ASP A 78 2.24 -16.78 1.52
N ASP A 79 2.15 -15.83 2.45
CA ASP A 79 2.06 -16.10 3.90
C ASP A 79 0.77 -15.52 4.55
N GLY A 80 -0.16 -15.01 3.73
CA GLY A 80 -1.39 -14.36 4.17
C GLY A 80 -1.24 -12.92 4.69
N SER A 81 -0.06 -12.30 4.56
CA SER A 81 0.20 -10.90 4.96
C SER A 81 -0.73 -9.89 4.29
N VAL A 82 -1.09 -10.11 3.02
CA VAL A 82 -1.99 -9.21 2.27
C VAL A 82 -3.39 -9.13 2.89
N LEU A 83 -3.98 -10.28 3.22
CA LEU A 83 -5.30 -10.28 3.87
C LEU A 83 -5.23 -9.71 5.29
N ARG A 84 -4.17 -10.03 6.05
CA ARG A 84 -3.96 -9.39 7.37
C ARG A 84 -3.83 -7.87 7.26
N THR A 85 -3.19 -7.38 6.20
CA THR A 85 -3.06 -5.95 5.92
C THR A 85 -4.41 -5.31 5.64
N ALA A 86 -5.25 -5.98 4.83
CA ALA A 86 -6.62 -5.54 4.59
C ALA A 86 -7.44 -5.47 5.90
N ASP A 87 -7.27 -6.43 6.80
CA ASP A 87 -7.92 -6.41 8.12
C ASP A 87 -7.46 -5.22 8.99
N VAL A 88 -6.15 -4.90 8.98
CA VAL A 88 -5.61 -3.73 9.71
C VAL A 88 -6.18 -2.43 9.13
N ILE A 89 -6.22 -2.30 7.80
CA ILE A 89 -6.80 -1.14 7.11
C ILE A 89 -8.29 -0.98 7.47
N ALA A 90 -9.05 -2.07 7.50
CA ALA A 90 -10.44 -2.05 7.94
C ALA A 90 -10.58 -1.64 9.41
N ALA A 91 -9.70 -2.15 10.29
CA ALA A 91 -9.68 -1.80 11.71
C ALA A 91 -9.35 -0.32 11.95
N ASP A 92 -8.59 0.30 11.05
CA ASP A 92 -8.32 1.74 11.03
C ASP A 92 -9.52 2.59 10.57
N GLY A 93 -10.58 1.95 10.09
CA GLY A 93 -11.84 2.59 9.69
C GLY A 93 -11.97 2.88 8.19
N TRP A 94 -11.05 2.37 7.36
CA TRP A 94 -11.14 2.52 5.91
C TRP A 94 -12.11 1.50 5.29
N GLU A 95 -12.76 1.90 4.18
CA GLU A 95 -13.51 0.97 3.35
C GLU A 95 -12.55 0.11 2.53
N VAL A 96 -12.62 -1.21 2.72
CA VAL A 96 -11.78 -2.18 2.01
C VAL A 96 -12.54 -2.78 0.84
N ASP A 97 -12.03 -2.54 -0.37
CA ASP A 97 -12.49 -3.24 -1.56
C ASP A 97 -11.79 -4.60 -1.63
N LEU A 98 -12.34 -5.59 -0.93
CA LEU A 98 -11.73 -6.92 -0.79
C LEU A 98 -11.37 -7.57 -2.13
N SER A 99 -12.07 -7.25 -3.22
CA SER A 99 -11.76 -7.78 -4.56
C SER A 99 -10.40 -7.33 -5.10
N LEU A 100 -9.87 -6.22 -4.60
CA LEU A 100 -8.53 -5.73 -4.92
C LEU A 100 -7.46 -6.28 -3.98
N TRP A 101 -7.83 -6.85 -2.83
CA TRP A 101 -6.93 -7.42 -1.82
C TRP A 101 -6.76 -8.94 -1.92
N VAL A 102 -7.41 -9.57 -2.89
CA VAL A 102 -7.19 -10.99 -3.22
C VAL A 102 -6.26 -11.10 -4.42
N ASP A 103 -5.01 -11.49 -4.18
CA ASP A 103 -4.16 -11.96 -5.27
C ASP A 103 -4.56 -13.40 -5.59
N ALA A 104 -5.21 -13.60 -6.75
CA ALA A 104 -5.54 -14.94 -7.24
C ALA A 104 -4.28 -15.75 -7.63
N ALA A 105 -3.09 -15.14 -7.66
CA ALA A 105 -1.81 -15.81 -7.73
C ALA A 105 -0.68 -14.84 -7.35
N THR A 106 0.08 -15.17 -6.29
CA THR A 106 1.40 -14.59 -5.91
C THR A 106 1.40 -13.11 -5.47
N CYS A 107 1.36 -12.87 -4.15
CA CYS A 107 1.39 -11.53 -3.51
C CYS A 107 2.75 -10.84 -3.48
N SER A 108 2.68 -9.50 -3.62
CA SER A 108 3.75 -8.49 -3.63
C SER A 108 4.53 -8.33 -2.31
N PRO A 109 5.73 -7.70 -2.34
CA PRO A 109 6.71 -7.81 -1.26
C PRO A 109 6.74 -6.63 -0.29
N CYS A 110 6.85 -6.91 1.01
CA CYS A 110 7.46 -6.02 1.99
C CYS A 110 8.32 -6.84 2.98
N HIS A 111 9.46 -6.31 3.40
CA HIS A 111 10.41 -6.95 4.31
C HIS A 111 9.77 -7.19 5.70
N PRO A 112 9.98 -8.34 6.37
CA PRO A 112 9.44 -8.56 7.71
C PRO A 112 10.02 -7.56 8.71
N GLY A 113 9.17 -6.84 9.44
CA GLY A 113 9.58 -6.02 10.58
C GLY A 113 10.26 -4.69 10.25
N ASN A 114 10.06 -4.14 9.05
CA ASN A 114 10.47 -2.77 8.76
C ASN A 114 9.27 -1.88 8.38
N ASP A 115 9.49 -0.56 8.41
CA ASP A 115 8.51 0.46 8.01
C ASP A 115 8.52 0.72 6.50
N SER A 116 9.04 -0.22 5.70
CA SER A 116 9.08 -0.08 4.25
C SER A 116 7.73 -0.41 3.64
N HIS A 117 7.48 0.19 2.48
CA HIS A 117 6.54 -0.34 1.51
C HIS A 117 7.33 -0.95 0.35
#